data_AF-A0A1N7SVX2-F1
#
_entry.id   AF-A0A1N7SVX2-F1
#
_cell.length_a   1.000
_cell.length_b   1.000
_cell.length_c   1.000
_cell.angle_alpha   90.00
_cell.angle_beta   90.00
_cell.angle_gamma   90.00
#
_symmetry.space_group_name_H-M   'P 1'
#
loop_
_entity.id
_entity.type
_entity.pdbx_description
1 polymer ?
#
loop_
_entity_poly.entity_id
_entity_poly.type
_entity_poly.pdbx_seq_one_letter_code
_entity_poly.pdbx_strand_id
1 'polypeptide(L)'
;MSDQQQYGFAYLHRTHCLAGSYVCPDHRCYLTSGCGECEWSVGTTLKVIIPSETCMCGRPAVPCIPPVSQRDFDFLARMAEVESDLLTILADSEINRGQVAAAYQARFRDIGISTIPQFIHFLEGHVSRQTRELLNFPQTANSRLKGIISSAVPPSPSLTYNATLFALLFDRVQDAIDIGKLGTWTASQPTIQAYRSDFEKCVANNSTGDLDDLIDSASLQYEYLREFDSEWLENKIDGMSRERSIGEWRLHPSPRFDAKLAEYMEDRVRLLRDDSRRPRKITFSLMVSGFGGMYIPKKSLENMPMSRWVYEKFSEESLIFNVRLLRHIWHNQELYPRSSQEYRYLRRILSESGVESLDDLTRREVLSAVRWHLERAAQYRRLRKERSNGKRNR
;
A
#
# COMPACT_ATOMS: atom_id res chain seq x y z
N MET A 1 24.64 17.90 9.90
CA MET A 1 25.43 16.73 10.35
C MET A 1 24.58 15.50 10.13
N SER A 2 25.12 14.44 9.53
CA SER A 2 24.35 13.20 9.36
C SER A 2 24.15 12.53 10.71
N ASP A 3 23.03 11.82 10.91
CA ASP A 3 22.78 11.05 12.14
C ASP A 3 23.94 10.10 12.47
N GLN A 4 24.63 9.61 11.43
CA GLN A 4 25.81 8.78 11.59
C GLN A 4 26.99 9.51 12.25
N GLN A 5 27.17 10.81 12.01
CA GLN A 5 28.16 11.63 12.71
C GLN A 5 27.76 11.90 14.16
N GLN A 6 26.47 12.09 14.41
CA GLN A 6 25.97 12.47 15.75
C GLN A 6 25.81 11.27 16.69
N TYR A 7 25.32 10.15 16.18
CA TYR A 7 24.92 8.97 16.96
C TYR A 7 25.73 7.72 16.62
N GLY A 8 26.58 7.77 15.59
CA GLY A 8 27.36 6.62 15.12
C GLY A 8 26.59 5.65 14.21
N PHE A 9 25.30 5.88 14.00
CA PHE A 9 24.44 5.07 13.13
C PHE A 9 23.32 5.94 12.52
N ALA A 10 22.86 5.58 11.33
CA ALA A 10 21.66 6.17 10.74
C ALA A 10 20.41 5.44 11.28
N TYR A 11 19.34 6.18 11.58
CA TYR A 11 18.09 5.61 12.06
C TYR A 11 16.88 6.24 11.37
N LEU A 12 15.76 5.53 11.40
CA LEU A 12 14.49 6.02 10.85
C LEU A 12 13.87 7.02 11.83
N HIS A 13 13.70 8.25 11.39
CA HIS A 13 12.83 9.21 12.06
C HIS A 13 11.36 8.85 11.82
N ARG A 14 10.48 9.24 12.74
CA ARG A 14 9.04 8.97 12.62
C ARG A 14 8.46 9.54 11.32
N THR A 15 8.95 10.71 10.89
CA THR A 15 8.59 11.38 9.64
C THR A 15 8.93 10.54 8.41
N HIS A 16 10.04 9.80 8.42
CA HIS A 16 10.45 8.92 7.32
C HIS A 16 9.48 7.76 7.09
N CYS A 17 8.65 7.43 8.08
CA CYS A 17 7.65 6.36 7.98
C CYS A 17 6.30 6.85 7.42
N LEU A 18 6.14 8.16 7.20
CA LEU A 18 4.90 8.73 6.69
C LEU A 18 4.76 8.52 5.19
N ALA A 19 3.55 8.22 4.73
CA ALA A 19 3.26 8.17 3.31
C ALA A 19 3.41 9.57 2.69
N GLY A 20 4.10 9.67 1.55
CA GLY A 20 4.37 10.93 0.87
C GLY A 20 5.63 11.66 1.35
N SER A 21 6.31 11.15 2.39
CA SER A 21 7.62 11.67 2.81
C SER A 21 8.72 11.06 1.95
N TYR A 22 9.33 11.90 1.10
CA TYR A 22 10.40 11.48 0.17
C TYR A 22 11.72 12.20 0.41
N VAL A 23 11.73 13.18 1.30
CA VAL A 23 12.89 14.01 1.65
C VAL A 23 12.99 14.04 3.17
N CYS A 24 14.21 13.90 3.71
CA CYS A 24 14.46 14.11 5.13
C CYS A 24 14.35 15.61 5.44
N PRO A 25 13.51 16.03 6.41
CA PRO A 25 13.39 17.45 6.75
C PRO A 25 14.68 18.02 7.38
N ASP A 26 15.42 17.21 8.14
CA ASP A 26 16.62 17.65 8.86
C ASP A 26 17.85 17.74 7.96
N HIS A 27 18.05 16.74 7.11
CA HIS A 27 19.23 16.67 6.23
C HIS A 27 18.99 17.23 4.82
N ARG A 28 17.74 17.54 4.46
CA ARG A 28 17.33 17.98 3.11
C ARG A 28 17.95 17.12 2.02
N CYS A 29 17.74 15.81 2.11
CA CYS A 29 18.20 14.83 1.13
C CYS A 29 17.08 13.82 0.80
N TYR A 30 17.15 13.18 -0.37
CA TYR A 30 16.19 12.14 -0.73
C TYR A 30 16.28 10.96 0.23
N LEU A 31 15.13 10.47 0.67
CA LEU A 31 15.04 9.19 1.37
C LEU A 31 15.28 8.04 0.38
N THR A 32 15.76 6.91 0.89
CA THR A 32 16.21 5.77 0.08
C THR A 32 15.40 4.51 0.36
N SER A 33 15.18 3.69 -0.67
CA SER A 33 14.42 2.42 -0.57
C SER A 33 15.25 1.16 -0.81
N GLY A 34 16.59 1.27 -0.73
CA GLY A 34 17.56 0.21 -1.02
C GLY A 34 18.28 0.44 -2.35
N CYS A 35 18.85 -0.58 -2.99
CA CYS A 35 19.61 -0.41 -4.24
C CYS A 35 18.77 -0.55 -5.53
N GLY A 36 17.46 -0.81 -5.42
CA GLY A 36 16.56 -1.06 -6.56
C GLY A 36 16.77 -2.39 -7.30
N GLU A 37 17.91 -3.06 -7.13
CA GLU A 37 18.29 -4.25 -7.92
C GLU A 37 18.25 -5.57 -7.15
N CYS A 38 18.48 -5.54 -5.83
CA CYS A 38 18.51 -6.76 -5.02
C CYS A 38 17.11 -7.22 -4.61
N GLU A 39 17.01 -8.46 -4.13
CA GLU A 39 15.72 -9.05 -3.75
C GLU A 39 14.98 -8.30 -2.64
N TRP A 40 15.71 -7.52 -1.81
CA TRP A 40 15.16 -6.74 -0.71
C TRP A 40 14.63 -5.36 -1.14
N SER A 41 15.11 -4.85 -2.28
CA SER A 41 14.81 -3.49 -2.75
C SER A 41 14.09 -3.44 -4.11
N VAL A 42 13.96 -4.57 -4.80
CA VAL A 42 13.26 -4.61 -6.09
C VAL A 42 11.75 -4.46 -5.87
N GLY A 43 11.14 -3.48 -6.53
CA GLY A 43 9.69 -3.22 -6.43
C GLY A 43 9.23 -2.55 -5.12
N THR A 44 10.14 -2.14 -4.24
CA THR A 44 9.84 -1.38 -3.01
C THR A 44 9.97 0.13 -3.20
N THR A 45 9.92 0.59 -4.45
CA THR A 45 10.50 1.88 -4.88
C THR A 45 10.00 3.07 -4.07
N LEU A 46 8.75 3.10 -3.63
CA LEU A 46 8.15 4.22 -2.90
C LEU A 46 8.15 4.10 -1.36
N LYS A 47 8.72 3.03 -0.80
CA LYS A 47 8.74 2.82 0.66
C LYS A 47 10.16 3.04 1.19
N VAL A 48 10.32 3.96 2.13
CA VAL A 48 11.57 4.13 2.87
C VAL A 48 11.81 2.87 3.70
N ILE A 49 12.94 2.19 3.47
CA ILE A 49 13.26 0.93 4.17
C ILE A 49 14.35 1.17 5.21
N ILE A 50 15.46 1.77 4.80
CA ILE A 50 16.61 2.06 5.67
C ILE A 50 17.23 3.38 5.20
N PRO A 51 17.40 4.38 6.08
CA PRO A 51 18.22 5.54 5.79
C PRO A 51 19.67 5.07 5.86
N SER A 52 20.25 4.74 4.71
CA SER A 52 21.61 4.24 4.62
C SER A 52 22.15 4.54 3.23
N GLU A 53 23.42 4.90 3.15
CA GLU A 53 24.12 5.09 1.88
C GLU A 53 24.28 3.77 1.11
N THR A 54 24.16 2.64 1.82
CA THR A 54 24.27 1.29 1.25
C THR A 54 23.05 0.44 1.55
N CYS A 55 22.59 -0.31 0.56
CA CYS A 55 21.57 -1.34 0.71
C CYS A 55 22.09 -2.55 1.50
N MET A 56 21.20 -3.41 1.98
CA MET A 56 21.53 -4.66 2.69
C MET A 56 22.40 -5.63 1.86
N CYS A 57 22.39 -5.51 0.53
CA CYS A 57 23.26 -6.28 -0.36
C CYS A 57 24.67 -5.68 -0.54
N GLY A 58 24.98 -4.57 0.13
CA GLY A 58 26.25 -3.85 0.04
C GLY A 58 26.37 -2.87 -1.13
N ARG A 59 25.42 -2.85 -2.07
CA ARG A 59 25.40 -1.85 -3.17
C ARG A 59 24.94 -0.48 -2.65
N PRO A 60 25.30 0.62 -3.33
CA PRO A 60 24.78 1.96 -3.00
C PRO A 60 23.25 1.97 -2.98
N ALA A 61 22.67 2.66 -1.99
CA ALA A 61 21.25 2.91 -1.96
C ALA A 61 20.88 3.99 -2.99
N VAL A 62 19.67 3.87 -3.55
CA VAL A 62 19.12 4.81 -4.51
C VAL A 62 17.92 5.54 -3.87
N PRO A 63 17.66 6.79 -4.28
CA PRO A 63 16.47 7.53 -3.88
C PRO A 63 15.17 6.74 -4.11
N CYS A 64 14.20 6.88 -3.20
CA CYS A 64 12.88 6.26 -3.34
C CYS A 64 12.03 6.89 -4.45
N ILE A 65 12.43 8.06 -4.94
CA ILE A 65 11.79 8.73 -6.07
C ILE A 65 12.85 9.12 -7.10
N PRO A 66 12.50 9.19 -8.40
CA PRO A 66 13.39 9.77 -9.38
C PRO A 66 13.76 11.21 -9.00
N PRO A 67 14.96 11.70 -9.36
CA PRO A 67 15.32 13.10 -9.20
C PRO A 67 14.23 14.01 -9.79
N VAL A 68 13.94 15.09 -9.08
CA VAL A 68 12.96 16.12 -9.48
C VAL A 68 13.67 17.46 -9.67
N SER A 69 12.97 18.46 -10.20
CA SER A 69 13.53 19.82 -10.29
C SER A 69 13.86 20.37 -8.89
N GLN A 70 14.80 21.32 -8.79
CA GLN A 70 15.15 21.93 -7.50
C GLN A 70 13.94 22.54 -6.79
N ARG A 71 13.05 23.20 -7.55
CA ARG A 71 11.78 23.74 -7.04
C ARG A 71 10.91 22.65 -6.41
N ASP A 72 10.75 21.52 -7.10
CA ASP A 72 9.97 20.39 -6.58
C ASP A 72 10.63 19.75 -5.36
N PHE A 73 11.96 19.67 -5.37
CA PHE A 73 12.73 19.18 -4.23
C PHE A 73 12.50 20.04 -2.99
N ASP A 74 12.58 21.38 -3.14
CA ASP A 74 12.34 22.31 -2.05
C ASP A 74 10.90 22.24 -1.54
N PHE A 75 9.93 22.02 -2.44
CA PHE A 75 8.54 21.78 -2.05
C PHE A 75 8.38 20.47 -1.26
N LEU A 76 9.00 19.36 -1.68
CA LEU A 76 8.96 18.09 -0.95
C LEU A 76 9.67 18.17 0.40
N ALA A 77 10.79 18.89 0.47
CA ALA A 77 11.47 19.17 1.74
C ALA A 77 10.56 19.96 2.68
N ARG A 78 9.90 20.99 2.15
CA ARG A 78 8.93 21.80 2.90
C ARG A 78 7.74 20.98 3.39
N MET A 79 7.23 20.07 2.57
CA MET A 79 6.18 19.13 3.00
C MET A 79 6.65 18.25 4.15
N ALA A 80 7.87 17.71 4.10
CA ALA A 80 8.41 16.88 5.17
C ALA A 80 8.60 17.66 6.49
N GLU A 81 8.99 18.94 6.42
CA GLU A 81 9.02 19.84 7.58
C GLU A 81 7.63 20.01 8.18
N VAL A 82 6.64 20.33 7.33
CA VAL A 82 5.24 20.46 7.73
C VAL A 82 4.71 19.16 8.35
N GLU A 83 5.02 18.00 7.79
CA GLU A 83 4.63 16.70 8.38
C GLU A 83 5.20 16.50 9.78
N SER A 84 6.46 16.90 9.98
CA SER A 84 7.13 16.89 11.30
C SER A 84 6.42 17.81 12.29
N ASP A 85 6.11 19.04 11.86
CA ASP A 85 5.42 20.05 12.67
C ASP A 85 3.98 19.62 12.99
N LEU A 86 3.26 19.00 12.05
CA LEU A 86 1.92 18.47 12.29
C LEU A 86 1.93 17.34 13.33
N LEU A 87 2.98 16.51 13.37
CA LEU A 87 3.11 15.46 14.36
C LEU A 87 3.46 15.96 15.78
N THR A 88 4.01 17.17 15.89
CA THR A 88 4.54 17.72 17.14
C THR A 88 3.67 18.88 17.64
N ILE A 89 3.55 19.95 16.84
CA ILE A 89 2.85 21.19 17.19
C ILE A 89 1.33 21.00 17.16
N LEU A 90 0.81 20.43 16.07
CA LEU A 90 -0.65 20.31 15.92
C LEU A 90 -1.23 19.28 16.90
N ALA A 91 -0.47 18.22 17.22
CA ALA A 91 -0.86 17.23 18.21
C ALA A 91 -1.07 17.81 19.61
N ASP A 92 -0.29 18.83 19.98
CA ASP A 92 -0.40 19.54 21.26
C ASP A 92 -1.37 20.73 21.19
N SER A 93 -1.92 21.03 20.02
CA SER A 93 -2.87 22.13 19.83
C SER A 93 -4.30 21.69 20.12
N GLU A 94 -5.09 22.56 20.75
CA GLU A 94 -6.52 22.32 20.98
C GLU A 94 -7.39 22.55 19.73
N ILE A 95 -6.79 22.69 18.53
CA ILE A 95 -7.56 22.97 17.33
C ILE A 95 -8.11 21.70 16.67
N ASN A 96 -9.38 21.72 16.30
CA ASN A 96 -10.04 20.61 15.61
C ASN A 96 -9.91 20.74 14.07
N ARG A 97 -10.33 19.69 13.34
CA ARG A 97 -10.26 19.64 11.87
C ARG A 97 -11.04 20.76 11.20
N GLY A 98 -12.11 21.23 11.83
CA GLY A 98 -12.90 22.34 11.33
C GLY A 98 -12.21 23.69 11.43
N GLN A 99 -11.47 23.92 12.52
CA GLN A 99 -10.61 25.10 12.65
C GLN A 99 -9.48 25.08 11.62
N VAL A 100 -8.91 23.91 11.31
CA VAL A 100 -7.98 23.75 10.18
C VAL A 100 -8.66 24.11 8.85
N ALA A 101 -9.89 23.65 8.62
CA ALA A 101 -10.65 23.99 7.42
C ALA A 101 -10.93 25.49 7.30
N ALA A 102 -11.27 26.13 8.42
CA ALA A 102 -11.47 27.58 8.50
C ALA A 102 -10.17 28.33 8.18
N ALA A 103 -9.03 27.86 8.69
CA ALA A 103 -7.73 28.43 8.36
C ALA A 103 -7.41 28.30 6.87
N TYR A 104 -7.62 27.13 6.28
CA TYR A 104 -7.46 26.93 4.82
C TYR A 104 -8.34 27.89 4.04
N GLN A 105 -9.61 28.01 4.41
CA GLN A 105 -10.56 28.87 3.72
C GLN A 105 -10.16 30.35 3.82
N ALA A 106 -9.81 30.82 5.02
CA ALA A 106 -9.34 32.19 5.23
C ALA A 106 -8.13 32.46 4.32
N ARG A 107 -7.16 31.53 4.31
CA ARG A 107 -5.96 31.69 3.50
C ARG A 107 -6.24 31.66 1.99
N PHE A 108 -7.17 30.82 1.52
CA PHE A 108 -7.61 30.83 0.13
C PHE A 108 -8.22 32.18 -0.27
N ARG A 109 -9.05 32.78 0.59
CA ARG A 109 -9.62 34.11 0.34
C ARG A 109 -8.54 35.19 0.26
N ASP A 110 -7.58 35.16 1.18
CA ASP A 110 -6.48 36.14 1.23
C ASP A 110 -5.64 36.12 -0.06
N ILE A 111 -5.42 34.94 -0.65
CA ILE A 111 -4.66 34.78 -1.90
C ILE A 111 -5.54 34.82 -3.16
N GLY A 112 -6.83 35.16 -3.03
CA GLY A 112 -7.74 35.35 -4.16
C GLY A 112 -8.22 34.07 -4.86
N ILE A 113 -8.15 32.92 -4.18
CA ILE A 113 -8.64 31.63 -4.70
C ILE A 113 -10.05 31.39 -4.18
N SER A 114 -11.03 31.37 -5.09
CA SER A 114 -12.43 31.10 -4.77
C SER A 114 -13.01 29.91 -5.56
N THR A 115 -12.25 29.34 -6.48
CA THR A 115 -12.68 28.25 -7.36
C THR A 115 -11.61 27.17 -7.53
N ILE A 116 -12.02 25.96 -7.91
CA ILE A 116 -11.10 24.85 -8.20
C ILE A 116 -10.14 25.17 -9.35
N PRO A 117 -10.57 25.74 -10.50
CA PRO A 117 -9.64 26.10 -11.56
C PRO A 117 -8.55 27.08 -11.13
N GLN A 118 -8.89 28.07 -10.29
CA GLN A 118 -7.89 29.00 -9.72
C GLN A 118 -6.90 28.27 -8.82
N PHE A 119 -7.37 27.34 -7.98
CA PHE A 119 -6.49 26.52 -7.17
C PHE A 119 -5.56 25.64 -8.02
N ILE A 120 -6.08 24.99 -9.06
CA ILE A 120 -5.26 24.15 -9.95
C ILE A 120 -4.17 24.99 -10.61
N HIS A 121 -4.51 26.19 -11.10
CA HIS A 121 -3.54 27.12 -11.67
C HIS A 121 -2.47 27.54 -10.65
N PHE A 122 -2.89 27.87 -9.43
CA PHE A 122 -1.99 28.17 -8.32
C PHE A 122 -1.05 27.00 -8.01
N LEU A 123 -1.58 25.78 -7.89
CA LEU A 123 -0.81 24.56 -7.65
C LEU A 123 0.23 24.32 -8.76
N GLU A 124 -0.14 24.50 -10.02
CA GLU A 124 0.76 24.33 -11.17
C GLU A 124 1.92 25.34 -11.22
N GLY A 125 1.72 26.52 -10.61
CA GLY A 125 2.80 27.49 -10.40
C GLY A 125 3.85 27.01 -9.39
N HIS A 126 3.45 26.20 -8.41
CA HIS A 126 4.31 25.79 -7.29
C HIS A 126 4.95 24.42 -7.49
N VAL A 127 4.23 23.47 -8.10
CA VAL A 127 4.68 22.08 -8.26
C VAL A 127 4.55 21.59 -9.68
N SER A 128 5.54 20.81 -10.13
CA SER A 128 5.49 20.17 -11.45
C SER A 128 4.42 19.08 -11.51
N ARG A 129 4.08 18.68 -12.74
CA ARG A 129 3.19 17.54 -12.97
C ARG A 129 3.72 16.25 -12.35
N GLN A 130 5.03 15.98 -12.44
CA GLN A 130 5.66 14.79 -11.87
C GLN A 130 5.45 14.71 -10.35
N THR A 131 5.66 15.82 -9.64
CA THR A 131 5.45 15.90 -8.18
C THR A 131 3.99 15.70 -7.81
N ARG A 132 3.04 16.27 -8.58
CA ARG A 132 1.61 16.07 -8.34
C ARG A 132 1.18 14.61 -8.50
N GLU A 133 1.68 13.94 -9.54
CA GLU A 133 1.44 12.51 -9.77
C GLU A 133 2.03 11.66 -8.64
N LEU A 134 3.24 12.01 -8.18
CA LEU A 134 3.91 11.34 -7.06
C LEU A 134 3.10 11.46 -5.76
N LEU A 135 2.60 12.65 -5.44
CA LEU A 135 1.80 12.90 -4.23
C LEU A 135 0.36 12.36 -4.31
N ASN A 136 -0.04 11.85 -5.49
CA ASN A 136 -1.41 11.45 -5.79
C ASN A 136 -2.42 12.56 -5.44
N PHE A 137 -2.04 13.82 -5.65
CA PHE A 137 -2.90 14.95 -5.32
C PHE A 137 -4.02 15.07 -6.38
N PRO A 138 -5.30 15.11 -5.99
CA PRO A 138 -6.41 15.04 -6.93
C PRO A 138 -6.37 16.24 -7.90
N GLN A 139 -6.27 15.93 -9.21
CA GLN A 139 -6.19 16.93 -10.28
C GLN A 139 -7.55 17.37 -10.82
N THR A 140 -8.63 16.66 -10.46
CA THR A 140 -10.00 16.94 -10.90
C THR A 140 -10.83 17.50 -9.73
N ALA A 141 -12.07 17.90 -10.02
CA ALA A 141 -13.00 18.51 -9.07
C ALA A 141 -13.28 17.59 -7.86
N ASN A 142 -12.38 17.60 -6.89
CA ASN A 142 -12.56 16.96 -5.61
C ASN A 142 -13.62 17.76 -4.84
N SER A 143 -14.76 17.12 -4.57
CA SER A 143 -15.87 17.72 -3.81
C SER A 143 -15.41 18.27 -2.46
N ARG A 144 -14.43 17.64 -1.81
CA ARG A 144 -13.85 18.13 -0.55
C ARG A 144 -13.04 19.39 -0.74
N LEU A 145 -12.14 19.44 -1.72
CA LEU A 145 -11.36 20.65 -1.99
C LEU A 145 -12.30 21.82 -2.32
N LYS A 146 -13.37 21.55 -3.10
CA LYS A 146 -14.40 22.55 -3.39
C LYS A 146 -15.06 23.02 -2.10
N GLY A 147 -15.42 22.09 -1.21
CA GLY A 147 -15.99 22.39 0.10
C GLY A 147 -15.06 23.17 1.03
N ILE A 148 -13.75 22.91 1.02
CA ILE A 148 -12.77 23.69 1.78
C ILE A 148 -12.75 25.13 1.27
N ILE A 149 -12.61 25.31 -0.05
CA ILE A 149 -12.56 26.64 -0.69
C ILE A 149 -13.87 27.41 -0.43
N SER A 150 -15.02 26.78 -0.63
CA SER A 150 -16.32 27.48 -0.55
C SER A 150 -16.89 27.59 0.86
N SER A 151 -16.61 26.64 1.74
CA SER A 151 -17.45 26.42 2.93
C SER A 151 -16.71 25.86 4.16
N ALA A 152 -15.38 25.89 4.21
CA ALA A 152 -14.59 25.36 5.33
C ALA A 152 -15.01 23.94 5.76
N VAL A 153 -15.28 23.08 4.78
CA VAL A 153 -15.52 21.65 5.01
C VAL A 153 -14.25 21.02 5.61
N PRO A 154 -14.36 20.14 6.64
CA PRO A 154 -13.22 19.44 7.22
C PRO A 154 -12.31 18.82 6.15
N PRO A 155 -10.99 19.00 6.21
CA PRO A 155 -10.11 18.45 5.22
C PRO A 155 -10.04 16.92 5.34
N SER A 156 -9.59 16.25 4.28
CA SER A 156 -9.34 14.79 4.27
C SER A 156 -8.47 14.36 5.47
N PRO A 157 -8.64 13.15 6.04
CA PRO A 157 -7.71 12.64 7.07
C PRO A 157 -6.33 12.26 6.52
N SER A 158 -6.12 12.33 5.20
CA SER A 158 -4.81 12.05 4.59
C SER A 158 -3.76 13.08 5.04
N LEU A 159 -2.71 12.60 5.71
CA LEU A 159 -1.60 13.45 6.15
C LEU A 159 -0.90 14.11 4.97
N THR A 160 -0.56 13.35 3.91
CA THR A 160 0.09 13.87 2.70
C THR A 160 -0.73 14.99 2.06
N TYR A 161 -2.06 14.83 1.99
CA TYR A 161 -2.96 15.83 1.42
C TYR A 161 -2.93 17.12 2.24
N ASN A 162 -3.00 17.02 3.58
CA ASN A 162 -2.92 18.19 4.45
C ASN A 162 -1.54 18.83 4.38
N ALA A 163 -0.47 18.05 4.47
CA ALA A 163 0.90 18.57 4.37
C ALA A 163 1.12 19.34 3.06
N THR A 164 0.54 18.86 1.95
CA THR A 164 0.57 19.57 0.66
C THR A 164 -0.13 20.92 0.78
N LEU A 165 -1.36 20.97 1.33
CA LEU A 165 -2.09 22.22 1.51
C LEU A 165 -1.39 23.17 2.47
N PHE A 166 -0.85 22.67 3.58
CA PHE A 166 -0.09 23.46 4.53
C PHE A 166 1.15 24.08 3.88
N ALA A 167 1.95 23.28 3.18
CA ALA A 167 3.15 23.74 2.48
C ALA A 167 2.85 24.79 1.39
N LEU A 168 1.65 24.74 0.79
CA LEU A 168 1.20 25.71 -0.22
C LEU A 168 0.65 27.01 0.37
N LEU A 169 -0.02 26.92 1.52
CA LEU A 169 -0.83 28.02 2.05
C LEU A 169 -0.16 28.76 3.20
N PHE A 170 0.71 28.11 3.98
CA PHE A 170 1.28 28.67 5.20
C PHE A 170 2.80 28.54 5.26
N ASP A 171 3.42 29.61 5.76
CA ASP A 171 4.86 29.65 6.00
C ASP A 171 5.23 28.83 7.25
N ARG A 172 4.30 28.60 8.18
CA ARG A 172 4.47 27.70 9.34
C ARG A 172 3.14 27.06 9.73
N VAL A 173 3.19 25.87 10.33
CA VAL A 173 1.99 25.21 10.89
C VAL A 173 1.32 26.09 11.97
N GLN A 174 2.11 26.82 12.75
CA GLN A 174 1.60 27.74 13.77
C GLN A 174 0.68 28.82 13.19
N ASP A 175 0.95 29.32 11.98
CA ASP A 175 0.13 30.37 11.38
C ASP A 175 -1.29 29.87 11.08
N ALA A 176 -1.42 28.60 10.66
CA ALA A 176 -2.74 27.98 10.48
C ALA A 176 -3.45 27.74 11.82
N ILE A 177 -2.72 27.41 12.89
CA ILE A 177 -3.28 27.25 14.24
C ILE A 177 -3.84 28.58 14.72
N ASP A 178 -3.08 29.66 14.57
CA ASP A 178 -3.46 31.00 15.01
C ASP A 178 -4.70 31.48 14.25
N ILE A 179 -4.73 31.31 12.92
CA ILE A 179 -5.91 31.64 12.10
C ILE A 179 -7.11 30.75 12.49
N GLY A 180 -6.88 29.45 12.69
CA GLY A 180 -7.92 28.49 13.06
C GLY A 180 -8.57 28.80 14.42
N LYS A 181 -7.80 29.32 15.39
CA LYS A 181 -8.31 29.78 16.69
C LYS A 181 -9.22 30.99 16.59
N LEU A 182 -8.98 31.87 15.61
CA LEU A 182 -9.83 33.03 15.35
C LEU A 182 -11.13 32.66 14.64
N GLY A 183 -11.16 31.53 13.94
CA GLY A 183 -12.34 31.04 13.26
C GLY A 183 -13.36 30.44 14.23
N THR A 184 -14.52 31.07 14.37
CA THR A 184 -15.69 30.41 14.97
C THR A 184 -16.23 29.38 14.00
N TRP A 185 -15.87 28.12 14.22
CA TRP A 185 -16.38 27.01 13.42
C TRP A 185 -17.61 26.40 14.10
N THR A 186 -18.75 27.06 13.91
CA THR A 186 -20.06 26.53 14.32
C THR A 186 -20.81 26.11 13.07
N ALA A 187 -21.18 24.83 12.98
CA ALA A 187 -22.09 24.39 11.93
C ALA A 187 -23.41 25.14 12.04
N SER A 188 -23.85 25.76 10.94
CA SER A 188 -25.17 26.38 10.92
C SER A 188 -26.22 25.27 10.95
N GLN A 189 -27.26 25.44 11.78
CA GLN A 189 -28.40 24.51 11.82
C GLN A 189 -29.04 24.29 10.43
N PRO A 190 -29.21 25.32 9.58
CA PRO A 190 -29.65 25.12 8.20
C PRO A 190 -28.75 24.18 7.39
N THR A 191 -27.43 24.28 7.55
CA THR A 191 -26.46 23.41 6.86
C THR A 191 -26.55 21.96 7.36
N ILE A 192 -26.66 21.75 8.67
CA ILE A 192 -26.86 20.41 9.25
C ILE A 192 -28.13 19.78 8.66
N GLN A 193 -29.25 20.52 8.64
CA GLN A 193 -30.52 20.01 8.11
C GLN A 193 -30.46 19.71 6.61
N ALA A 194 -29.77 20.54 5.82
CA ALA A 194 -29.55 20.27 4.41
C ALA A 194 -28.75 18.98 4.20
N TYR A 195 -27.65 18.79 4.94
CA TYR A 195 -26.86 17.56 4.85
C TYR A 195 -27.62 16.33 5.35
N ARG A 196 -28.42 16.44 6.43
CA ARG A 196 -29.33 15.36 6.86
C ARG A 196 -30.26 14.96 5.73
N SER A 197 -30.98 15.92 5.14
CA SER A 197 -31.94 15.65 4.06
C SER A 197 -31.28 14.97 2.86
N ASP A 198 -30.09 15.44 2.44
CA ASP A 198 -29.37 14.83 1.33
C ASP A 198 -28.82 13.44 1.69
N PHE A 199 -28.32 13.25 2.90
CA PHE A 199 -27.87 11.95 3.38
C PHE A 199 -29.01 10.94 3.43
N GLU A 200 -30.19 11.34 3.89
CA GLU A 200 -31.39 10.49 3.91
C GLU A 200 -31.82 10.06 2.51
N LYS A 201 -31.70 10.93 1.49
CA LYS A 201 -31.93 10.55 0.09
C LYS A 201 -30.92 9.49 -0.36
N CYS A 202 -29.64 9.65 0.02
CA CYS A 202 -28.61 8.65 -0.27
C CYS A 202 -28.90 7.32 0.43
N VAL A 203 -29.32 7.33 1.69
CA VAL A 203 -29.75 6.14 2.44
C VAL A 203 -30.91 5.44 1.74
N ALA A 204 -31.94 6.19 1.34
CA ALA A 204 -33.11 5.62 0.66
C ALA A 204 -32.77 5.00 -0.70
N ASN A 205 -31.75 5.53 -1.39
CA ASN A 205 -31.27 5.03 -2.67
C ASN A 205 -30.21 3.93 -2.54
N ASN A 206 -29.72 3.64 -1.33
CA ASN A 206 -28.70 2.62 -1.10
C ASN A 206 -29.31 1.21 -1.05
N SER A 207 -29.49 0.61 -2.23
CA SER A 207 -30.14 -0.71 -2.39
C SER A 207 -29.35 -1.87 -1.78
N THR A 208 -28.05 -1.73 -1.54
CA THR A 208 -27.21 -2.78 -0.96
C THR A 208 -27.33 -2.84 0.57
N GLY A 209 -27.76 -1.74 1.21
CA GLY A 209 -27.73 -1.60 2.67
C GLY A 209 -26.30 -1.52 3.25
N ASP A 210 -25.27 -1.47 2.39
CA ASP A 210 -23.87 -1.41 2.78
C ASP A 210 -23.49 0.03 3.17
N LEU A 211 -22.93 0.18 4.37
CA LEU A 211 -22.49 1.48 4.86
C LEU A 211 -21.34 2.04 4.01
N ASP A 212 -20.47 1.20 3.46
CA ASP A 212 -19.33 1.68 2.67
C ASP A 212 -19.80 2.31 1.34
N ASP A 213 -20.77 1.68 0.66
CA ASP A 213 -21.42 2.25 -0.54
C ASP A 213 -22.12 3.60 -0.25
N LEU A 214 -22.74 3.71 0.93
CA LEU A 214 -23.35 4.96 1.38
C LEU A 214 -22.30 6.04 1.66
N ILE A 215 -21.22 5.69 2.35
CA ILE A 215 -20.12 6.62 2.63
C ILE A 215 -19.49 7.10 1.33
N ASP A 216 -19.30 6.23 0.34
CA ASP A 216 -18.74 6.62 -0.95
C ASP A 216 -19.65 7.59 -1.72
N SER A 217 -20.96 7.30 -1.77
CA SER A 217 -21.95 8.12 -2.48
C SER A 217 -22.29 9.43 -1.76
N ALA A 218 -22.19 9.48 -0.43
CA ALA A 218 -22.55 10.61 0.42
C ALA A 218 -21.39 11.08 1.32
N SER A 219 -20.15 10.95 0.85
CA SER A 219 -18.94 11.16 1.67
C SER A 219 -18.88 12.53 2.33
N LEU A 220 -19.34 13.57 1.63
CA LEU A 220 -19.35 14.94 2.15
C LEU A 220 -20.37 15.09 3.30
N GLN A 221 -21.60 14.63 3.08
CA GLN A 221 -22.68 14.61 4.06
C GLN A 221 -22.25 13.82 5.30
N TYR A 222 -21.74 12.60 5.09
CA TYR A 222 -21.32 11.70 6.16
C TYR A 222 -20.24 12.33 7.04
N GLU A 223 -19.18 12.88 6.44
CA GLU A 223 -18.09 13.48 7.22
C GLU A 223 -18.53 14.73 7.97
N TYR A 224 -19.36 15.56 7.36
CA TYR A 224 -19.90 16.77 7.99
C TYR A 224 -20.78 16.41 9.19
N LEU A 225 -21.74 15.49 9.01
CA LEU A 225 -22.64 15.05 10.07
C LEU A 225 -21.89 14.28 11.17
N ARG A 226 -20.87 13.49 10.82
CA ARG A 226 -20.05 12.79 11.83
C ARG A 226 -19.36 13.77 12.78
N GLU A 227 -18.96 14.94 12.31
CA GLU A 227 -18.32 15.92 13.18
C GLU A 227 -19.34 16.72 14.01
N PHE A 228 -20.44 17.15 13.38
CA PHE A 228 -21.34 18.13 13.99
C PHE A 228 -22.62 17.56 14.59
N ASP A 229 -22.89 16.30 14.33
CA ASP A 229 -24.18 15.67 14.59
C ASP A 229 -24.03 14.13 14.63
N SER A 230 -22.96 13.67 15.29
CA SER A 230 -22.56 12.27 15.32
C SER A 230 -23.67 11.36 15.85
N GLU A 231 -24.40 11.80 16.86
CA GLU A 231 -25.50 11.05 17.47
C GLU A 231 -26.63 10.80 16.46
N TRP A 232 -27.05 11.80 15.68
CA TRP A 232 -28.04 11.60 14.62
C TRP A 232 -27.52 10.64 13.56
N LEU A 233 -26.26 10.80 13.15
CA LEU A 233 -25.66 9.96 12.11
C LEU A 233 -25.56 8.51 12.56
N GLU A 234 -25.10 8.25 13.79
CA GLU A 234 -25.00 6.92 14.39
C GLU A 234 -26.35 6.23 14.45
N ASN A 235 -27.39 6.93 14.91
CA ASN A 235 -28.76 6.42 14.91
C ASN A 235 -29.26 6.13 13.49
N LYS A 236 -28.87 6.93 12.50
CA LYS A 236 -29.33 6.75 11.11
C LYS A 236 -28.70 5.56 10.41
N ILE A 237 -27.45 5.23 10.75
CA ILE A 237 -26.71 4.11 10.16
C ILE A 237 -26.77 2.85 11.04
N ASP A 238 -27.48 2.89 12.17
CA ASP A 238 -27.66 1.73 13.03
C ASP A 238 -28.39 0.60 12.27
N GLY A 239 -27.91 -0.62 12.45
CA GLY A 239 -28.39 -1.79 11.72
C GLY A 239 -27.90 -1.92 10.26
N MET A 240 -27.18 -0.94 9.69
CA MET A 240 -26.51 -1.14 8.41
C MET A 240 -25.36 -2.13 8.56
N SER A 241 -25.25 -3.11 7.67
CA SER A 241 -24.16 -4.07 7.74
C SER A 241 -22.85 -3.36 7.39
N ARG A 242 -21.99 -3.20 8.39
CA ARG A 242 -20.53 -3.18 8.17
C ARG A 242 -20.11 -4.61 7.88
N GLU A 243 -20.59 -5.19 6.79
CA GLU A 243 -19.77 -6.20 6.16
C GLU A 243 -18.54 -5.42 5.72
N ARG A 244 -17.52 -5.34 6.59
CA ARG A 244 -16.16 -5.06 6.18
C ARG A 244 -15.89 -6.16 5.17
N SER A 245 -16.25 -5.93 3.92
CA SER A 245 -15.55 -6.51 2.82
C SER A 245 -14.13 -6.00 3.07
N ILE A 246 -13.33 -6.81 3.76
CA ILE A 246 -11.89 -6.64 3.73
C ILE A 246 -11.60 -6.81 2.24
N GLY A 247 -11.50 -5.67 1.56
CA GLY A 247 -12.11 -5.40 0.26
C GLY A 247 -12.43 -6.61 -0.60
N GLU A 248 -13.71 -6.78 -0.94
CA GLU A 248 -13.96 -7.05 -2.35
C GLU A 248 -13.40 -5.84 -3.09
N TRP A 249 -12.14 -5.92 -3.47
CA TRP A 249 -11.51 -4.96 -4.36
C TRP A 249 -12.40 -4.90 -5.60
N ARG A 250 -13.32 -3.94 -5.64
CA ARG A 250 -14.07 -3.51 -6.82
C ARG A 250 -13.15 -2.76 -7.80
N LEU A 251 -11.85 -3.05 -7.79
CA LEU A 251 -11.10 -2.87 -9.02
C LEU A 251 -11.71 -3.85 -10.00
N HIS A 252 -12.53 -3.32 -10.91
CA HIS A 252 -12.69 -3.86 -12.25
C HIS A 252 -11.44 -3.44 -13.00
N PRO A 253 -10.34 -4.22 -12.90
CA PRO A 253 -9.06 -3.77 -13.38
C PRO A 253 -9.20 -3.69 -14.90
N SER A 254 -8.78 -2.57 -15.51
CA SER A 254 -8.87 -2.46 -16.95
C SER A 254 -8.16 -3.66 -17.62
N PRO A 255 -8.60 -4.13 -18.80
CA PRO A 255 -7.90 -5.20 -19.52
C PRO A 255 -6.39 -4.92 -19.69
N ARG A 256 -6.02 -3.63 -19.82
CA ARG A 256 -4.62 -3.19 -19.88
C ARG A 256 -3.87 -3.43 -18.56
N PHE A 257 -4.51 -3.23 -17.42
CA PHE A 257 -3.91 -3.52 -16.11
C PHE A 257 -3.69 -5.03 -15.94
N ASP A 258 -4.70 -5.84 -16.26
CA ASP A 258 -4.58 -7.31 -16.21
C ASP A 258 -3.45 -7.81 -17.11
N ALA A 259 -3.34 -7.29 -18.35
CA ALA A 259 -2.24 -7.65 -19.25
C ALA A 259 -0.86 -7.34 -18.66
N LYS A 260 -0.70 -6.14 -18.08
CA LYS A 260 0.56 -5.73 -17.44
C LYS A 260 0.91 -6.57 -16.20
N LEU A 261 -0.10 -6.89 -15.39
CA LEU A 261 0.10 -7.75 -14.22
C LEU A 261 0.49 -9.16 -14.66
N ALA A 262 -0.18 -9.71 -15.67
CA ALA A 262 0.13 -11.03 -16.23
C ALA A 262 1.56 -11.09 -16.76
N GLU A 263 1.98 -10.12 -17.58
CA GLU A 263 3.35 -9.99 -18.09
C GLU A 263 4.37 -9.95 -16.94
N TYR A 264 4.14 -9.10 -15.95
CA TYR A 264 4.98 -9.02 -14.76
C TYR A 264 5.06 -10.35 -14.00
N MET A 265 3.92 -11.03 -13.79
CA MET A 265 3.87 -12.32 -13.12
C MET A 265 4.66 -13.38 -13.89
N GLU A 266 4.62 -13.39 -15.23
CA GLU A 266 5.42 -14.30 -16.05
C GLU A 266 6.93 -14.04 -15.88
N ASP A 267 7.35 -12.78 -15.88
CA ASP A 267 8.76 -12.42 -15.63
C ASP A 267 9.21 -12.83 -14.23
N ARG A 268 8.37 -12.63 -13.22
CA ARG A 268 8.62 -13.13 -11.86
C ARG A 268 8.73 -14.64 -11.82
N VAL A 269 7.88 -15.36 -12.57
CA VAL A 269 7.96 -16.83 -12.68
C VAL A 269 9.28 -17.26 -13.33
N ARG A 270 9.75 -16.58 -14.38
CA ARG A 270 11.05 -16.86 -15.02
C ARG A 270 12.19 -16.74 -13.99
N LEU A 271 12.21 -15.65 -13.23
CA LEU A 271 13.20 -15.43 -12.16
C LEU A 271 13.11 -16.48 -11.05
N LEU A 272 11.89 -16.87 -10.64
CA LEU A 272 11.68 -17.88 -9.60
C LEU A 272 12.00 -19.31 -10.06
N ARG A 273 12.10 -19.54 -11.38
CA ARG A 273 12.48 -20.81 -12.02
C ARG A 273 13.96 -20.91 -12.37
N ASP A 274 14.74 -19.88 -12.10
CA ASP A 274 16.19 -19.89 -12.31
C ASP A 274 16.86 -20.99 -11.45
N ASP A 275 17.28 -22.07 -12.10
CA ASP A 275 17.89 -23.24 -11.45
C ASP A 275 19.28 -22.94 -10.87
N SER A 276 19.91 -21.83 -11.26
CA SER A 276 21.18 -21.37 -10.67
C SER A 276 21.00 -20.84 -9.24
N ARG A 277 19.77 -20.56 -8.83
CA ARG A 277 19.42 -20.05 -7.50
C ARG A 277 18.70 -21.13 -6.69
N ARG A 278 18.73 -20.96 -5.37
CA ARG A 278 17.94 -21.79 -4.47
C ARG A 278 16.44 -21.69 -4.81
N PRO A 279 15.74 -22.81 -5.08
CA PRO A 279 14.33 -22.78 -5.42
C PRO A 279 13.48 -22.15 -4.34
N ARG A 280 12.52 -21.31 -4.76
CA ARG A 280 11.44 -20.79 -3.92
C ARG A 280 10.11 -21.29 -4.48
N LYS A 281 9.19 -21.65 -3.58
CA LYS A 281 7.85 -22.09 -3.96
C LYS A 281 7.13 -20.96 -4.68
N ILE A 282 6.71 -21.18 -5.91
CA ILE A 282 6.03 -20.13 -6.69
C ILE A 282 4.60 -19.97 -6.15
N THR A 283 4.38 -18.94 -5.33
CA THR A 283 3.07 -18.59 -4.77
C THR A 283 2.51 -17.33 -5.42
N PHE A 284 1.20 -17.11 -5.31
CA PHE A 284 0.57 -15.88 -5.79
C PHE A 284 1.29 -14.63 -5.25
N SER A 285 1.52 -14.58 -3.93
CA SER A 285 2.20 -13.46 -3.26
C SER A 285 3.57 -13.17 -3.85
N LEU A 286 4.35 -14.19 -4.25
CA LEU A 286 5.67 -13.99 -4.85
C LEU A 286 5.62 -13.57 -6.32
N MET A 287 4.56 -13.98 -7.05
CA MET A 287 4.33 -13.54 -8.42
C MET A 287 3.94 -12.06 -8.50
N VAL A 288 3.17 -11.56 -7.53
CA VAL A 288 2.72 -10.15 -7.50
C VAL A 288 3.61 -9.24 -6.66
N SER A 289 4.55 -9.81 -5.88
CA SER A 289 5.46 -9.05 -5.02
C SER A 289 6.27 -8.05 -5.83
N GLY A 290 6.15 -6.78 -5.49
CA GLY A 290 6.87 -5.68 -6.15
C GLY A 290 6.14 -5.06 -7.34
N PHE A 291 4.95 -5.55 -7.70
CA PHE A 291 4.14 -4.95 -8.75
C PHE A 291 3.50 -3.64 -8.27
N GLY A 292 4.12 -2.51 -8.63
CA GLY A 292 3.56 -1.17 -8.41
C GLY A 292 3.28 -0.80 -6.95
N GLY A 293 3.89 -1.49 -5.97
CA GLY A 293 3.68 -1.24 -4.54
C GLY A 293 2.26 -1.53 -4.03
N MET A 294 1.40 -2.15 -4.85
CA MET A 294 0.01 -2.41 -4.50
C MET A 294 -0.14 -3.80 -3.86
N TYR A 295 -0.94 -3.88 -2.80
CA TYR A 295 -1.45 -5.15 -2.32
C TYR A 295 -2.57 -5.62 -3.26
N ILE A 296 -2.36 -6.74 -3.96
CA ILE A 296 -3.39 -7.35 -4.81
C ILE A 296 -3.95 -8.57 -4.08
N PRO A 297 -5.22 -8.56 -3.65
CA PRO A 297 -5.84 -9.75 -3.08
C PRO A 297 -5.95 -10.87 -4.12
N LYS A 298 -5.76 -12.12 -3.69
CA LYS A 298 -5.90 -13.28 -4.59
C LYS A 298 -7.32 -13.38 -5.20
N LYS A 299 -8.36 -12.98 -4.46
CA LYS A 299 -9.76 -13.00 -4.93
C LYS A 299 -9.96 -12.12 -6.17
N SER A 300 -9.20 -11.05 -6.32
CA SER A 300 -9.28 -10.14 -7.47
C SER A 300 -8.95 -10.82 -8.81
N LEU A 301 -8.30 -12.00 -8.80
CA LEU A 301 -8.09 -12.82 -10.00
C LEU A 301 -9.40 -13.28 -10.66
N GLU A 302 -10.53 -13.28 -9.96
CA GLU A 302 -11.85 -13.57 -10.52
C GLU A 302 -12.20 -12.60 -11.67
N ASN A 303 -11.72 -11.36 -11.61
CA ASN A 303 -11.94 -10.30 -12.59
C ASN A 303 -10.72 -10.02 -13.49
N MET A 304 -9.68 -10.87 -13.47
CA MET A 304 -8.42 -10.69 -14.20
C MET A 304 -8.03 -11.98 -14.93
N PRO A 305 -8.69 -12.32 -16.05
CA PRO A 305 -8.52 -13.62 -16.70
C PRO A 305 -7.07 -13.93 -17.13
N MET A 306 -6.28 -12.93 -17.57
CA MET A 306 -4.90 -13.17 -17.99
C MET A 306 -3.99 -13.49 -16.79
N SER A 307 -4.03 -12.64 -15.76
CA SER A 307 -3.27 -12.85 -14.52
C SER A 307 -3.69 -14.13 -13.82
N ARG A 308 -4.99 -14.47 -13.86
CA ARG A 308 -5.53 -15.72 -13.33
C ARG A 308 -4.94 -16.93 -14.05
N TRP A 309 -4.88 -16.89 -15.38
CA TRP A 309 -4.27 -17.96 -16.16
C TRP A 309 -2.79 -18.15 -15.81
N VAL A 310 -2.01 -17.07 -15.69
CA VAL A 310 -0.60 -17.14 -15.25
C VAL A 310 -0.50 -17.77 -13.86
N TYR A 311 -1.34 -17.34 -12.92
CA TYR A 311 -1.38 -17.91 -11.58
C TYR A 311 -1.71 -19.42 -11.60
N GLU A 312 -2.78 -19.83 -12.28
CA GLU A 312 -3.22 -21.23 -12.33
C GLU A 312 -2.18 -22.11 -13.04
N LYS A 313 -1.52 -21.60 -14.08
CA LYS A 313 -0.49 -22.33 -14.84
C LYS A 313 0.81 -22.51 -14.07
N PHE A 314 1.24 -21.50 -13.33
CA PHE A 314 2.60 -21.47 -12.76
C PHE A 314 2.66 -21.61 -11.25
N SER A 315 1.54 -21.48 -10.53
CA SER A 315 1.55 -21.62 -9.08
C SER A 315 1.89 -23.05 -8.67
N GLU A 316 2.76 -23.16 -7.68
CA GLU A 316 3.26 -24.44 -7.23
C GLU A 316 2.49 -24.91 -6.01
N GLU A 317 2.05 -26.16 -6.09
CA GLU A 317 1.76 -26.93 -4.89
C GLU A 317 3.06 -27.26 -4.14
N SER A 318 2.98 -27.52 -2.83
CA SER A 318 4.16 -27.83 -2.00
C SER A 318 4.97 -28.99 -2.56
N LEU A 319 4.29 -29.94 -3.20
CA LEU A 319 4.90 -31.10 -3.82
C LEU A 319 5.81 -30.74 -4.99
N ILE A 320 5.32 -29.96 -5.96
CA ILE A 320 6.12 -29.57 -7.15
C ILE A 320 7.35 -28.79 -6.70
N PHE A 321 7.16 -27.88 -5.75
CA PHE A 321 8.25 -27.15 -5.11
C PHE A 321 9.27 -28.10 -4.46
N ASN A 322 8.83 -29.09 -3.67
CA ASN A 322 9.72 -30.06 -3.05
C ASN A 322 10.56 -30.79 -4.10
N VAL A 323 9.97 -31.24 -5.21
CA VAL A 323 10.71 -31.91 -6.29
C VAL A 323 11.82 -31.03 -6.86
N ARG A 324 11.54 -29.75 -7.10
CA ARG A 324 12.55 -28.78 -7.56
C ARG A 324 13.64 -28.56 -6.52
N LEU A 325 13.26 -28.42 -5.25
CA LEU A 325 14.19 -28.24 -4.15
C LEU A 325 15.13 -29.45 -4.00
N LEU A 326 14.59 -30.68 -4.05
CA LEU A 326 15.37 -31.91 -3.98
C LEU A 326 16.37 -32.00 -5.14
N ARG A 327 15.92 -31.68 -6.37
CA ARG A 327 16.79 -31.63 -7.55
C ARG A 327 17.90 -30.59 -7.40
N HIS A 328 17.59 -29.41 -6.87
CA HIS A 328 18.59 -28.37 -6.67
C HIS A 328 19.62 -28.76 -5.61
N ILE A 329 19.18 -29.30 -4.45
CA ILE A 329 20.10 -29.80 -3.41
C ILE A 329 21.00 -30.89 -3.97
N TRP A 330 20.43 -31.79 -4.78
CA TRP A 330 21.19 -32.85 -5.45
C TRP A 330 22.30 -32.31 -6.34
N HIS A 331 22.01 -31.29 -7.17
CA HIS A 331 22.99 -30.77 -8.12
C HIS A 331 24.03 -29.86 -7.49
N ASN A 332 23.82 -29.40 -6.26
CA ASN A 332 24.67 -28.43 -5.58
C ASN A 332 25.03 -28.91 -4.15
N GLN A 333 25.41 -30.19 -4.00
CA GLN A 333 25.61 -30.82 -2.69
C GLN A 333 26.65 -30.08 -1.83
N GLU A 334 27.66 -29.50 -2.48
CA GLU A 334 28.71 -28.68 -1.86
C GLU A 334 28.16 -27.44 -1.14
N LEU A 335 27.01 -26.91 -1.56
CA LEU A 335 26.35 -25.77 -0.93
C LEU A 335 25.49 -26.17 0.29
N TYR A 336 25.18 -27.46 0.45
CA TYR A 336 24.25 -27.96 1.47
C TYR A 336 24.92 -29.00 2.38
N PRO A 337 25.70 -28.56 3.39
CA PRO A 337 26.39 -29.48 4.30
C PRO A 337 25.39 -30.40 5.03
N ARG A 338 25.84 -31.58 5.47
CA ARG A 338 24.99 -32.61 6.12
C ARG A 338 24.22 -32.08 7.35
N SER A 339 24.73 -31.03 7.99
CA SER A 339 24.09 -30.36 9.13
C SER A 339 22.96 -29.39 8.75
N SER A 340 22.86 -28.98 7.48
CA SER A 340 21.83 -28.05 6.99
C SER A 340 20.41 -28.62 7.18
N GLN A 341 19.43 -27.72 7.32
CA GLN A 341 18.03 -28.15 7.47
C GLN A 341 17.50 -28.78 6.18
N GLU A 342 17.98 -28.29 5.05
CA GLU A 342 17.65 -28.72 3.70
C GLU A 342 18.13 -30.15 3.46
N TYR A 343 19.37 -30.46 3.84
CA TYR A 343 19.89 -31.82 3.76
C TYR A 343 19.13 -32.78 4.67
N ARG A 344 18.78 -32.35 5.90
CA ARG A 344 17.94 -33.14 6.81
C ARG A 344 16.53 -33.39 6.25
N TYR A 345 15.96 -32.39 5.58
CA TYR A 345 14.66 -32.49 4.92
C TYR A 345 14.70 -33.48 3.75
N LEU A 346 15.73 -33.39 2.88
CA LEU A 346 16.00 -34.35 1.82
C LEU A 346 16.14 -35.77 2.38
N ARG A 347 16.95 -35.96 3.43
CA ARG A 347 17.15 -37.27 4.08
C ARG A 347 15.84 -37.85 4.60
N ARG A 348 15.01 -37.02 5.23
CA ARG A 348 13.69 -37.45 5.72
C ARG A 348 12.82 -37.94 4.56
N ILE A 349 12.72 -37.15 3.49
CA ILE A 349 11.94 -37.51 2.29
C ILE A 349 12.41 -38.84 1.68
N LEU A 350 13.74 -39.00 1.55
CA LEU A 350 14.34 -40.22 1.02
C LEU A 350 14.09 -41.43 1.93
N SER A 351 14.22 -41.26 3.25
CA SER A 351 13.93 -42.33 4.22
C SER A 351 12.46 -42.76 4.20
N GLU A 352 11.52 -41.81 4.07
CA GLU A 352 10.09 -42.10 3.92
C GLU A 352 9.78 -42.84 2.61
N SER A 353 10.67 -42.72 1.61
CA SER A 353 10.58 -43.40 0.31
C SER A 353 11.35 -44.73 0.26
N GLY A 354 11.95 -45.18 1.37
CA GLY A 354 12.70 -46.43 1.46
C GLY A 354 14.14 -46.37 0.91
N VAL A 355 14.72 -45.17 0.78
CA VAL A 355 16.12 -45.00 0.35
C VAL A 355 17.00 -44.84 1.60
N GLU A 356 17.89 -45.81 1.85
CA GLU A 356 18.63 -45.92 3.12
C GLU A 356 19.91 -45.08 3.19
N SER A 357 20.54 -44.75 2.05
CA SER A 357 21.79 -43.97 1.99
C SER A 357 21.71 -42.83 0.97
N LEU A 358 22.33 -41.69 1.31
CA LEU A 358 22.50 -40.52 0.44
C LEU A 358 23.79 -40.58 -0.39
N ASP A 359 24.75 -41.40 0.04
CA ASP A 359 26.11 -41.40 -0.52
C ASP A 359 26.18 -42.13 -1.88
N ASP A 360 25.17 -42.95 -2.18
CA ASP A 360 25.03 -43.71 -3.45
C ASP A 360 23.71 -43.41 -4.16
N LEU A 361 23.14 -42.21 -3.98
CA LEU A 361 21.90 -41.94 -4.67
C LEU A 361 22.12 -41.96 -6.19
N THR A 362 21.43 -42.90 -6.83
CA THR A 362 21.29 -42.95 -8.27
C THR A 362 20.15 -42.02 -8.69
N ARG A 363 20.24 -41.49 -9.92
CA ARG A 363 19.14 -40.73 -10.55
C ARG A 363 17.80 -41.46 -10.44
N ARG A 364 17.82 -42.80 -10.41
CA ARG A 364 16.65 -43.67 -10.28
C ARG A 364 15.97 -43.55 -8.92
N GLU A 365 16.71 -43.43 -7.83
CA GLU A 365 16.17 -43.34 -6.46
C GLU A 365 15.52 -41.99 -6.18
N VAL A 366 16.08 -40.89 -6.69
CA VAL A 366 15.41 -39.57 -6.64
C VAL A 366 14.09 -39.62 -7.38
N LEU A 367 14.10 -40.18 -8.59
CA LEU A 367 12.88 -40.28 -9.39
C LEU A 367 11.84 -41.16 -8.70
N SER A 368 12.27 -42.20 -7.97
CA SER A 368 11.39 -43.04 -7.15
C SER A 368 10.79 -42.28 -5.97
N ALA A 369 11.61 -41.56 -5.19
CA ALA A 369 11.14 -40.73 -4.07
C ALA A 369 10.23 -39.58 -4.52
N VAL A 370 10.56 -38.95 -5.65
CA VAL A 370 9.71 -37.96 -6.32
C VAL A 370 8.38 -38.59 -6.71
N ARG A 371 8.39 -39.75 -7.39
CA ARG A 371 7.17 -40.46 -7.81
C ARG A 371 6.30 -40.83 -6.61
N TRP A 372 6.89 -41.38 -5.55
CA TRP A 372 6.17 -41.73 -4.33
C TRP A 372 5.47 -40.51 -3.71
N HIS A 373 6.16 -39.36 -3.65
CA HIS A 373 5.55 -38.12 -3.18
C HIS A 373 4.44 -37.61 -4.11
N LEU A 374 4.60 -37.74 -5.43
CA LEU A 374 3.56 -37.40 -6.42
C LEU A 374 2.29 -38.24 -6.20
N GLU A 375 2.45 -39.55 -6.01
CA GLU A 375 1.34 -40.49 -5.76
C GLU A 375 0.62 -40.20 -4.45
N ARG A 376 1.37 -39.96 -3.38
CA ARG A 376 0.81 -39.67 -2.06
C ARG A 376 0.03 -38.35 -2.07
N ALA A 377 0.51 -37.33 -2.77
CA ALA A 377 -0.23 -36.09 -2.92
C ALA A 377 -1.50 -36.25 -3.77
N ALA A 378 -1.46 -37.07 -4.83
CA ALA A 378 -2.65 -37.39 -5.62
C ALA A 378 -3.73 -38.07 -4.76
N GLN A 379 -3.32 -38.99 -3.87
CA GLN A 379 -4.21 -39.60 -2.89
C GLN A 379 -4.81 -38.56 -1.92
N TYR A 380 -4.00 -37.66 -1.36
CA TYR A 380 -4.51 -36.57 -0.51
C TYR A 380 -5.49 -35.65 -1.25
N ARG A 381 -5.26 -35.35 -2.54
CA ARG A 381 -6.21 -34.56 -3.35
C ARG A 381 -7.55 -35.27 -3.51
N ARG A 382 -7.55 -36.57 -3.77
CA ARG A 382 -8.78 -37.39 -3.85
C ARG A 382 -9.56 -37.33 -2.53
N LEU A 383 -8.89 -37.62 -1.40
CA LEU A 383 -9.49 -37.57 -0.07
C LEU A 383 -10.04 -36.19 0.29
N ARG A 384 -9.35 -35.11 -0.11
CA ARG A 384 -9.83 -33.74 0.12
C ARG A 384 -11.07 -33.42 -0.72
N LYS A 385 -11.10 -33.84 -1.99
CA LYS A 385 -12.25 -33.65 -2.89
C LYS A 385 -13.48 -34.43 -2.41
N GLU A 386 -13.27 -35.65 -1.91
CA GLU A 386 -14.32 -36.46 -1.28
C GLU A 386 -14.90 -35.78 -0.03
N ARG A 387 -14.03 -35.26 0.86
CA ARG A 387 -14.48 -34.52 2.06
C ARG A 387 -15.22 -33.23 1.73
N SER A 388 -14.80 -32.48 0.71
CA SER A 388 -15.52 -31.26 0.29
C SER A 388 -16.88 -31.55 -0.33
N ASN A 389 -17.00 -32.66 -1.06
CA ASN A 389 -18.28 -33.08 -1.63
C ASN A 389 -19.23 -33.65 -0.56
N GLY A 390 -18.71 -34.39 0.43
CA GLY A 390 -19.50 -34.91 1.55
C GLY A 390 -20.09 -33.84 2.46
N LYS A 391 -19.46 -32.65 2.55
CA LYS A 391 -19.98 -31.49 3.30
C LYS A 391 -21.05 -30.69 2.55
N ARG A 392 -21.25 -30.90 1.25
CA ARG A 392 -22.32 -30.26 0.47
C ARG A 392 -23.62 -31.06 0.44
N ASN A 393 -23.57 -32.33 0.81
CA ASN A 393 -24.71 -33.25 0.83
C ASN A 393 -25.24 -33.51 2.26
N ARG A 394 -24.80 -32.72 3.25
CA ARG A 394 -25.36 -32.59 4.59
C ARG A 394 -25.67 -31.13 4.80
#